data_AF-A0A6L6L0E0-F1
#
_entry.id   AF-A0A6L6L0E0-F1
#
_cell.length_a   1.000
_cell.length_b   1.000
_cell.length_c   1.000
_cell.angle_alpha   90.00
_cell.angle_beta   90.00
_cell.angle_gamma   90.00
#
_symmetry.space_group_name_H-M   'P 1'
#
loop_
_entity.id
_entity.type
_entity.pdbx_description
1 polymer ?
#
loop_
_entity_poly.entity_id
_entity_poly.type
_entity_poly.pdbx_seq_one_letter_code
_entity_poly.pdbx_strand_id
1 'polypeptide(L)'
;MKNYKDGETEILTGLEEKLQEVFQKAQQMQNADRKGKICTMGISCLQSSVLTGCYELRIDLYDKEFYLAKAECCTYWKPEFITKYLLKDVEYFKNEIRFKVPQIKSYEIQQFIDGYLLNYMYLLVQFFQQILPQVLSKAKTLFQEVAEENMTVIFGEYMGKGIVVVGEKEE
;
A
#
# COMPACT_ATOMS: atom_id res chain seq x y z
N MET A 1 -3.04 -6.32 -21.93
CA MET A 1 -1.98 -6.36 -20.90
C MET A 1 -1.08 -7.58 -21.11
N LYS A 2 -0.01 -7.48 -21.92
CA LYS A 2 0.81 -8.65 -22.30
C LYS A 2 2.19 -8.77 -21.63
N ASN A 3 2.61 -7.85 -20.75
CA ASN A 3 3.97 -7.83 -20.17
C ASN A 3 4.02 -7.74 -18.62
N TYR A 4 3.14 -8.44 -17.88
CA TYR A 4 3.29 -8.54 -16.41
C TYR A 4 4.19 -9.71 -15.98
N LYS A 5 4.17 -10.82 -16.74
CA LYS A 5 4.81 -12.08 -16.34
C LYS A 5 6.33 -12.03 -16.23
N ASP A 6 7.00 -11.17 -16.99
CA ASP A 6 8.47 -11.12 -17.04
C ASP A 6 9.10 -10.38 -15.83
N GLY A 7 8.29 -9.74 -14.98
CA GLY A 7 8.74 -9.08 -13.73
C GLY A 7 7.85 -9.37 -12.51
N GLU A 8 6.84 -10.25 -12.68
CA GLU A 8 5.90 -10.65 -11.63
C GLU A 8 6.64 -11.19 -10.40
N THR A 9 7.63 -12.07 -10.60
CA THR A 9 8.41 -12.66 -9.52
C THR A 9 9.12 -11.61 -8.67
N GLU A 10 9.77 -10.61 -9.27
CA GLU A 10 10.52 -9.58 -8.53
C GLU A 10 9.58 -8.67 -7.72
N ILE A 11 8.45 -8.29 -8.30
CA ILE A 11 7.41 -7.50 -7.61
C ILE A 11 6.87 -8.24 -6.39
N LEU A 12 6.57 -9.54 -6.57
CA LEU A 12 6.05 -10.38 -5.51
C LEU A 12 7.09 -10.60 -4.42
N THR A 13 8.35 -10.89 -4.78
CA THR A 13 9.45 -11.04 -3.82
C THR A 13 9.60 -9.78 -2.97
N GLY A 14 9.63 -8.59 -3.59
CA GLY A 14 9.77 -7.33 -2.84
C GLY A 14 8.60 -7.06 -1.89
N LEU A 15 7.36 -7.44 -2.26
CA LEU A 15 6.21 -7.34 -1.36
C LEU A 15 6.27 -8.38 -0.24
N GLU A 16 6.62 -9.63 -0.56
CA GLU A 16 6.78 -10.74 0.38
C GLU A 16 7.83 -10.40 1.46
N GLU A 17 8.96 -9.83 1.07
CA GLU A 17 10.02 -9.37 1.98
C GLU A 17 9.51 -8.29 2.95
N LYS A 18 8.77 -7.29 2.45
CA LYS A 18 8.21 -6.22 3.30
C LYS A 18 7.14 -6.75 4.25
N LEU A 19 6.30 -7.68 3.80
CA LEU A 19 5.33 -8.32 4.67
C LEU A 19 6.03 -9.13 5.76
N GLN A 20 7.04 -9.92 5.41
CA GLN A 20 7.82 -10.68 6.39
C GLN A 20 8.47 -9.75 7.42
N GLU A 21 9.07 -8.64 6.99
CA GLU A 21 9.67 -7.63 7.87
C GLU A 21 8.67 -7.11 8.90
N VAL A 22 7.46 -6.72 8.47
CA VAL A 22 6.45 -6.15 9.38
C VAL A 22 5.80 -7.20 10.28
N PHE A 23 5.60 -8.44 9.81
CA PHE A 23 5.10 -9.52 10.66
C PHE A 23 6.12 -9.94 11.71
N GLN A 24 7.42 -9.96 11.40
CA GLN A 24 8.47 -10.18 12.39
C GLN A 24 8.49 -9.09 13.46
N LYS A 25 8.33 -7.82 13.06
CA LYS A 25 8.17 -6.70 14.01
C LYS A 25 6.97 -6.91 14.93
N ALA A 26 5.81 -7.27 14.38
CA ALA A 26 4.61 -7.53 15.17
C ALA A 26 4.80 -8.69 16.15
N GLN A 27 5.44 -9.79 15.73
CA GLN A 27 5.74 -10.93 16.62
C GLN A 27 6.63 -10.50 17.80
N GLN A 28 7.68 -9.71 17.54
CA GLN A 28 8.55 -9.18 18.60
C GLN A 28 7.78 -8.29 19.57
N MET A 29 6.85 -7.47 19.07
CA MET A 29 6.03 -6.59 19.91
C MET A 29 5.00 -7.37 20.73
N GLN A 30 4.43 -8.45 20.19
CA GLN A 30 3.53 -9.35 20.90
C GLN A 30 4.26 -10.10 22.01
N ASN A 31 5.45 -10.63 21.74
CA ASN A 31 6.28 -11.31 22.73
C ASN A 31 6.74 -10.39 23.88
N ALA A 32 6.68 -9.08 23.68
CA ALA A 32 7.00 -8.06 24.69
C ALA A 32 5.74 -7.46 25.35
N ASP A 33 4.56 -8.03 25.12
CA ASP A 33 3.26 -7.53 25.61
C ASP A 33 2.95 -6.08 25.20
N ARG A 34 3.49 -5.62 24.06
CA ARG A 34 3.32 -4.25 23.53
C ARG A 34 2.26 -4.14 22.45
N LYS A 35 1.76 -5.27 21.94
CA LYS A 35 0.77 -5.34 20.88
C LYS A 35 -0.04 -6.62 21.00
N GLY A 36 -1.35 -6.54 20.73
CA GLY A 36 -2.22 -7.71 20.66
C GLY A 36 -2.06 -8.49 19.35
N LYS A 37 -2.88 -9.52 19.18
CA LYS A 37 -3.07 -10.22 17.91
C LYS A 37 -3.53 -9.23 16.83
N ILE A 38 -2.99 -9.39 15.62
CA ILE A 38 -3.29 -8.49 14.51
C ILE A 38 -4.64 -8.87 13.90
N CYS A 39 -5.62 -7.96 13.94
CA CYS A 39 -6.94 -8.14 13.35
C CYS A 39 -7.11 -7.36 12.04
N THR A 40 -6.26 -6.36 11.77
CA THR A 40 -6.32 -5.57 10.54
C THR A 40 -4.94 -5.21 10.02
N MET A 41 -4.72 -5.37 8.71
CA MET A 41 -3.58 -4.81 7.99
C MET A 41 -4.05 -3.66 7.10
N GLY A 42 -3.48 -2.47 7.29
CA GLY A 42 -3.72 -1.31 6.45
C GLY A 42 -2.62 -1.15 5.40
N ILE A 43 -2.99 -1.02 4.13
CA ILE A 43 -2.08 -0.64 3.05
C ILE A 43 -2.51 0.74 2.57
N SER A 44 -1.75 1.76 2.94
CA SER A 44 -2.17 3.15 2.79
C SER A 44 -1.34 3.91 1.76
N CYS A 45 -2.00 4.59 0.85
CA CYS A 45 -1.42 5.67 0.07
C CYS A 45 -1.21 6.89 0.98
N LEU A 46 0.03 7.37 1.07
CA LEU A 46 0.37 8.56 1.83
C LEU A 46 0.40 9.79 0.93
N GLN A 47 -0.41 10.81 1.24
CA GLN A 47 -0.38 12.07 0.50
C GLN A 47 1.01 12.72 0.53
N SER A 48 1.73 12.60 1.65
CA SER A 48 3.12 13.05 1.77
C SER A 48 4.04 12.35 0.77
N SER A 49 3.86 11.04 0.57
CA SER A 49 4.66 10.23 -0.37
C SER A 49 4.41 10.60 -1.83
N VAL A 50 3.19 11.02 -2.16
CA VAL A 50 2.84 11.58 -3.47
C VAL A 50 3.49 12.95 -3.65
N LEU A 51 3.38 13.83 -2.64
CA LEU A 51 3.96 15.18 -2.68
C LEU A 51 5.50 15.17 -2.79
N THR A 52 6.18 14.24 -2.12
CA THR A 52 7.64 14.09 -2.21
C THR A 52 8.10 13.30 -3.42
N GLY A 53 7.19 12.67 -4.17
CA GLY A 53 7.50 11.85 -5.33
C GLY A 53 8.11 10.48 -5.00
N CYS A 54 8.01 10.04 -3.74
CA CYS A 54 8.50 8.72 -3.32
C CYS A 54 7.52 7.60 -3.72
N TYR A 55 6.21 7.87 -3.67
CA TYR A 55 5.10 6.95 -4.01
C TYR A 55 5.14 5.59 -3.28
N GLU A 56 5.76 5.56 -2.11
CA GLU A 56 5.70 4.46 -1.17
C GLU A 56 4.28 4.33 -0.58
N LEU A 57 3.81 3.10 -0.50
CA LEU A 57 2.67 2.69 0.31
C LEU A 57 3.17 2.35 1.71
N ARG A 58 2.39 2.75 2.71
CA ARG A 58 2.64 2.39 4.10
C ARG A 58 1.82 1.16 4.46
N ILE A 59 2.48 0.14 4.99
CA ILE A 59 1.83 -1.10 5.45
C ILE A 59 1.86 -1.09 6.96
N ASP A 60 0.69 -1.02 7.59
CA ASP A 60 0.49 -1.01 9.03
C ASP A 60 -0.19 -2.30 9.50
N LEU A 61 0.24 -2.83 10.66
CA LEU A 61 -0.44 -3.92 11.34
C LEU A 61 -1.12 -3.42 12.61
N TYR A 62 -2.42 -3.66 12.71
CA TYR A 62 -3.27 -3.21 13.80
C TYR A 62 -3.86 -4.39 14.58
N ASP A 63 -3.82 -4.26 15.90
CA ASP A 63 -4.65 -5.03 16.81
C ASP A 63 -5.98 -4.29 17.06
N LYS A 64 -6.77 -4.76 18.02
CA LYS A 64 -8.11 -4.21 18.32
C LYS A 64 -8.11 -2.75 18.76
N GLU A 65 -6.98 -2.22 19.22
CA GLU A 65 -6.86 -0.80 19.56
C GLU A 65 -6.72 0.09 18.31
N PHE A 66 -6.41 -0.49 17.15
CA PHE A 66 -6.30 0.20 15.86
C PHE A 66 -5.44 1.48 15.96
N TYR A 67 -6.00 2.67 15.67
CA TYR A 67 -5.29 3.95 15.78
C TYR A 67 -4.99 4.39 17.23
N LEU A 68 -5.62 3.78 18.23
CA LEU A 68 -5.35 4.09 19.64
C LEU A 68 -4.14 3.31 20.18
N ALA A 69 -3.66 2.31 19.43
CA ALA A 69 -2.48 1.55 19.81
C ALA A 69 -1.26 2.48 19.95
N LYS A 70 -0.63 2.44 21.12
CA LYS A 70 0.55 3.29 21.41
C LYS A 70 1.79 2.90 20.63
N ALA A 71 1.84 1.66 20.11
CA ALA A 71 3.01 1.09 19.48
C ALA A 71 2.75 0.88 17.98
N GLU A 72 3.40 1.72 17.18
CA GLU A 72 3.39 1.66 15.71
C GLU A 72 4.09 0.39 15.22
N CYS A 73 3.46 -0.32 14.30
CA CYS A 73 4.03 -1.51 13.65
C CYS A 73 3.82 -1.39 12.15
N CYS A 74 4.79 -0.79 11.45
CA CYS A 74 4.68 -0.53 10.02
C CYS A 74 5.96 -0.79 9.22
N THR A 75 5.80 -0.84 7.91
CA THR A 75 6.87 -0.77 6.91
C THR A 75 6.39 0.00 5.68
N TYR A 76 7.29 0.19 4.71
CA TYR A 76 7.04 0.92 3.49
C TYR A 76 7.40 0.06 2.27
N TRP A 77 6.54 0.11 1.25
CA TRP A 77 6.74 -0.62 0.01
C TRP A 77 6.38 0.25 -1.19
N LYS A 78 7.26 0.33 -2.18
CA LYS A 78 7.03 1.08 -3.40
C LYS A 78 6.60 0.14 -4.53
N PRO A 79 5.38 0.26 -5.07
CA PRO A 79 4.95 -0.51 -6.23
C PRO A 79 5.56 0.07 -7.51
N GLU A 80 6.86 -0.13 -7.73
CA GLU A 80 7.61 0.47 -8.85
C GLU A 80 7.01 0.11 -10.21
N PHE A 81 6.47 -1.10 -10.33
CA PHE A 81 5.85 -1.59 -11.56
C PHE A 81 4.67 -0.72 -12.03
N ILE A 82 3.92 -0.10 -11.11
CA ILE A 82 2.82 0.81 -11.42
C ILE A 82 3.33 2.26 -11.42
N THR A 83 4.13 2.62 -10.42
CA THR A 83 4.62 3.99 -10.22
C THR A 83 5.40 4.51 -11.42
N LYS A 84 6.17 3.65 -12.10
CA LYS A 84 6.92 4.04 -13.30
C LYS A 84 6.03 4.51 -14.45
N TYR A 85 4.79 4.01 -14.56
CA TYR A 85 3.86 4.45 -15.59
C TYR A 85 3.21 5.77 -15.21
N LEU A 86 2.79 5.92 -13.95
CA LEU A 86 2.29 7.19 -13.42
C LEU A 86 3.29 8.33 -13.68
N LEU A 87 4.57 8.10 -13.35
CA LEU A 87 5.63 9.09 -13.57
C LEU A 87 5.81 9.45 -15.04
N LYS A 88 5.70 8.48 -15.96
CA LYS A 88 5.76 8.74 -17.40
C LYS A 88 4.59 9.58 -17.89
N ASP A 89 3.39 9.30 -17.42
CA ASP A 89 2.19 10.05 -17.80
C ASP A 89 2.24 11.49 -17.26
N VAL A 90 2.71 11.66 -16.02
CA VAL A 90 2.91 12.98 -15.41
C VAL A 90 3.97 13.78 -16.17
N GLU A 91 5.07 13.15 -16.56
CA GLU A 91 6.12 13.81 -17.36
C GLU A 91 5.61 14.17 -18.75
N TYR A 92 4.85 13.30 -19.40
CA TYR A 92 4.18 13.59 -20.66
C TYR A 92 3.24 14.80 -20.51
N PHE A 93 2.38 14.79 -19.49
CA PHE A 93 1.46 15.89 -19.20
C PHE A 93 2.21 17.23 -19.00
N LYS A 94 3.27 17.24 -18.19
CA LYS A 94 4.11 18.43 -17.97
C LYS A 94 4.68 18.99 -19.27
N ASN A 95 5.15 18.11 -20.15
CA ASN A 95 5.73 18.51 -21.43
C ASN A 95 4.69 19.03 -22.43
N GLU A 96 3.47 18.53 -22.40
CA GLU A 96 2.37 19.00 -23.25
C GLU A 96 1.74 20.31 -22.75
N ILE A 97 1.48 20.38 -21.44
CA ILE A 97 0.72 21.48 -20.86
C ILE A 97 1.49 22.80 -20.86
N ARG A 98 2.84 22.76 -20.76
CA ARG A 98 3.69 23.97 -20.78
C ARG A 98 3.53 24.79 -22.07
N PHE A 99 3.14 24.16 -23.17
CA PHE A 99 2.91 24.84 -24.45
C PHE A 99 1.48 25.39 -24.58
N LYS A 100 0.53 24.86 -23.80
CA LYS A 100 -0.89 25.24 -23.85
C LYS A 100 -1.28 26.25 -22.78
N VAL A 101 -0.64 26.18 -21.61
CA VAL A 101 -0.90 27.05 -20.46
C VAL A 101 0.41 27.75 -20.06
N PRO A 102 0.65 28.97 -20.57
CA PRO A 102 1.78 29.78 -20.15
C PRO A 102 1.74 30.01 -18.62
N GLN A 103 2.88 29.79 -17.95
CA GLN A 103 3.07 29.99 -16.50
C GLN A 103 2.29 29.05 -15.56
N ILE A 104 1.91 27.85 -16.01
CA ILE A 104 1.35 26.82 -15.12
C ILE A 104 2.21 26.64 -13.84
N LYS A 105 1.56 26.62 -12.68
CA LYS A 105 2.20 26.52 -11.37
C LYS A 105 2.36 25.06 -10.95
N SER A 106 3.35 24.81 -10.10
CA SER A 106 3.61 23.47 -9.56
C SER A 106 2.41 22.89 -8.79
N TYR A 107 1.65 23.71 -8.08
CA TYR A 107 0.45 23.25 -7.37
C TYR A 107 -0.70 22.87 -8.32
N GLU A 108 -0.81 23.49 -9.50
CA GLU A 108 -1.81 23.12 -10.52
C GLU A 108 -1.45 21.76 -11.13
N ILE A 109 -0.15 21.51 -11.35
CA ILE A 109 0.35 20.20 -11.74
C ILE A 109 0.09 19.17 -10.64
N GLN A 110 0.28 19.54 -9.36
CA GLN A 110 0.00 18.64 -8.24
C GLN A 110 -1.49 18.27 -8.16
N GLN A 111 -2.41 19.22 -8.36
CA GLN A 111 -3.85 18.92 -8.41
C GLN A 111 -4.20 17.93 -9.52
N PHE A 112 -3.55 18.04 -10.69
CA PHE A 112 -3.68 17.03 -11.74
C PHE A 112 -3.17 15.66 -11.26
N ILE A 113 -1.98 15.62 -10.66
CA ILE A 113 -1.39 14.37 -10.14
C ILE A 113 -2.33 13.72 -9.12
N ASP A 114 -2.86 14.48 -8.15
CA ASP A 114 -3.74 13.99 -7.10
C ASP A 114 -5.03 13.36 -7.70
N GLY A 115 -5.63 14.02 -8.68
CA GLY A 115 -6.80 13.47 -9.39
C GLY A 115 -6.47 12.26 -10.27
N TYR A 116 -5.32 12.29 -10.93
CA TYR A 116 -4.89 11.23 -11.85
C TYR A 116 -4.45 9.96 -11.12
N LEU A 117 -3.90 10.10 -9.91
CA LEU A 117 -3.47 9.01 -9.04
C LEU A 117 -4.60 8.03 -8.72
N LEU A 118 -5.85 8.48 -8.67
CA LEU A 118 -7.02 7.63 -8.42
C LEU A 118 -7.11 6.46 -9.42
N ASN A 119 -6.74 6.67 -10.68
CA ASN A 119 -6.72 5.62 -11.70
C ASN A 119 -5.70 4.51 -11.33
N TYR A 120 -4.56 4.91 -10.79
CA TYR A 120 -3.51 4.00 -10.35
C TYR A 120 -3.82 3.30 -9.03
N MET A 121 -4.51 3.98 -8.11
CA MET A 121 -5.05 3.37 -6.89
C MET A 121 -6.04 2.25 -7.24
N TYR A 122 -6.90 2.46 -8.25
CA TYR A 122 -7.82 1.42 -8.70
C TYR A 122 -7.08 0.18 -9.24
N LEU A 123 -6.00 0.37 -10.00
CA LEU A 123 -5.16 -0.74 -10.46
C LEU A 123 -4.49 -1.48 -9.29
N LEU A 124 -4.05 -0.75 -8.26
CA LEU A 124 -3.49 -1.34 -7.05
C LEU A 124 -4.53 -2.16 -6.27
N VAL A 125 -5.79 -1.71 -6.19
CA VAL A 125 -6.87 -2.51 -5.59
C VAL A 125 -6.98 -3.87 -6.29
N GLN A 126 -7.06 -3.87 -7.62
CA GLN A 126 -7.18 -5.10 -8.41
C GLN A 126 -5.96 -6.02 -8.22
N PHE A 127 -4.77 -5.43 -8.22
CA PHE A 127 -3.52 -6.15 -7.93
C PHE A 127 -3.56 -6.80 -6.54
N PHE A 128 -3.92 -6.06 -5.49
CA PHE A 128 -3.94 -6.58 -4.13
C PHE A 128 -5.00 -7.66 -3.92
N GLN A 129 -6.20 -7.48 -4.48
CA GLN A 129 -7.27 -8.50 -4.44
C GLN A 129 -6.81 -9.83 -5.07
N GLN A 130 -6.02 -9.77 -6.14
CA GLN A 130 -5.51 -10.97 -6.80
C GLN A 130 -4.33 -11.62 -6.05
N ILE A 131 -3.42 -10.79 -5.51
CA ILE A 131 -2.11 -11.25 -5.04
C ILE A 131 -2.06 -11.53 -3.54
N LEU A 132 -2.69 -10.71 -2.70
CA LEU A 132 -2.57 -10.84 -1.25
C LEU A 132 -3.03 -12.19 -0.70
N PRO A 133 -4.14 -12.80 -1.17
CA PRO A 133 -4.51 -14.14 -0.69
C PRO A 133 -3.40 -15.17 -0.91
N GLN A 134 -2.72 -15.11 -2.06
CA GLN A 134 -1.63 -16.02 -2.39
C GLN A 134 -0.40 -15.74 -1.53
N VAL A 135 -0.01 -14.48 -1.40
CA VAL A 135 1.17 -14.07 -0.61
C VAL A 135 1.01 -14.39 0.88
N LEU A 136 -0.15 -14.08 1.45
CA LEU A 136 -0.45 -14.39 2.86
C LEU A 136 -0.51 -15.91 3.09
N SER A 137 -0.98 -16.69 2.12
CA SER A 137 -0.99 -18.16 2.22
C SER A 137 0.41 -18.79 2.18
N LYS A 138 1.40 -18.13 1.56
CA LYS A 138 2.80 -18.59 1.59
C LYS A 138 3.47 -18.24 2.91
N ALA A 139 3.16 -17.08 3.48
CA ALA A 139 3.68 -16.62 4.77
C ALA A 139 3.01 -17.29 5.99
N LYS A 140 2.27 -18.38 5.76
CA LYS A 140 1.28 -18.96 6.68
C LYS A 140 1.75 -19.16 8.11
N THR A 141 2.95 -19.69 8.34
CA THR A 141 3.42 -20.00 9.70
C THR A 141 3.58 -18.74 10.55
N LEU A 142 4.33 -17.75 10.06
CA LEU A 142 4.52 -16.48 10.78
C LEU A 142 3.21 -15.70 10.87
N PHE A 143 2.40 -15.73 9.81
CA PHE A 143 1.10 -15.08 9.77
C PHE A 143 0.14 -15.63 10.83
N GLN A 144 -0.02 -16.95 10.92
CA GLN A 144 -0.92 -17.60 11.89
C GLN A 144 -0.52 -17.36 13.34
N GLU A 145 0.78 -17.22 13.61
CA GLU A 145 1.28 -16.89 14.95
C GLU A 145 0.98 -15.45 15.36
N VAL A 146 0.85 -14.53 14.41
CA VAL A 146 0.77 -13.09 14.69
C VAL A 146 -0.64 -12.53 14.50
N ALA A 147 -1.39 -13.04 13.53
CA ALA A 147 -2.71 -12.54 13.16
C ALA A 147 -3.85 -13.34 13.79
N GLU A 148 -5.04 -12.73 13.84
CA GLU A 148 -6.31 -13.41 14.06
C GLU A 148 -6.73 -14.18 12.80
N GLU A 149 -7.53 -15.25 12.94
CA GLU A 149 -7.93 -16.10 11.81
C GLU A 149 -8.73 -15.33 10.74
N ASN A 150 -9.53 -14.35 11.15
CA ASN A 150 -10.36 -13.48 10.32
C ASN A 150 -9.74 -12.09 10.07
N MET A 151 -8.40 -11.97 10.12
CA MET A 151 -7.73 -10.70 9.89
C MET A 151 -8.14 -10.09 8.54
N THR A 152 -8.47 -8.81 8.54
CA THR A 152 -8.89 -8.05 7.36
C THR A 152 -7.73 -7.25 6.77
N VAL A 153 -7.74 -7.04 5.45
CA VAL A 153 -6.80 -6.13 4.79
C VAL A 153 -7.56 -4.99 4.13
N ILE A 154 -7.18 -3.76 4.46
CA ILE A 154 -7.79 -2.53 3.94
C ILE A 154 -6.76 -1.81 3.08
N PHE A 155 -7.16 -1.36 1.89
CA PHE A 155 -6.36 -0.50 1.03
C PHE A 155 -7.03 0.86 0.83
N GLY A 156 -6.28 1.96 0.95
CA GLY A 156 -6.82 3.30 0.70
C GLY A 156 -5.98 4.44 1.28
N GLU A 157 -6.65 5.47 1.78
CA GLU A 157 -6.02 6.62 2.42
C GLU A 157 -5.65 6.30 3.87
N TYR A 158 -4.48 6.79 4.31
CA TYR A 158 -4.10 6.68 5.72
C TYR A 158 -5.04 7.52 6.61
N MET A 159 -5.66 6.89 7.61
CA MET A 159 -6.69 7.50 8.48
C MET A 159 -7.88 8.10 7.71
N GLY A 160 -8.07 7.68 6.46
CA GLY A 160 -9.13 8.16 5.57
C GLY A 160 -10.02 7.03 5.10
N LYS A 161 -10.48 7.13 3.85
CA LYS A 161 -11.33 6.09 3.26
C LYS A 161 -10.49 4.91 2.78
N GLY A 162 -10.98 3.70 3.01
CA GLY A 162 -10.36 2.47 2.53
C GLY A 162 -11.40 1.45 2.08
N ILE A 163 -10.93 0.49 1.28
CA ILE A 163 -11.70 -0.63 0.74
C ILE A 163 -11.07 -1.92 1.26
N VAL A 164 -11.89 -2.87 1.67
CA VAL A 164 -11.41 -4.20 2.06
C VAL A 164 -10.96 -4.95 0.80
N VAL A 165 -9.69 -5.35 0.77
CA VAL A 165 -9.09 -6.11 -0.35
C VAL A 165 -8.89 -7.59 -0.02
N VAL A 166 -8.92 -7.96 1.26
CA VAL A 166 -8.93 -9.35 1.76
C VAL A 166 -9.77 -9.44 3.03
N GLY A 167 -10.55 -10.50 3.15
CA GLY A 167 -11.45 -10.75 4.29
C GLY A 167 -12.82 -10.09 4.11
N GLU A 168 -13.67 -10.26 5.11
CA GLU A 168 -14.98 -9.63 5.19
C GLU A 168 -14.97 -8.54 6.26
N LYS A 169 -15.72 -7.46 6.03
CA LYS A 169 -15.92 -6.45 7.06
C LYS A 169 -16.92 -7.04 8.06
N GLU A 170 -16.55 -7.21 9.33
CA GLU A 170 -17.57 -7.42 10.36
C GLU A 170 -18.47 -6.17 10.35
N GLU A 171 -19.76 -6.37 10.10
CA GLU A 171 -20.80 -5.33 10.14
C GLU A 171 -21.05 -4.82 11.56
#